data_AF-A0AA97D2N0-F1
#
_entry.id   AF-A0AA97D2N0-F1
#
_cell.length_a   1.000
_cell.length_b   1.000
_cell.length_c   1.000
_cell.angle_alpha   90.00
_cell.angle_beta   90.00
_cell.angle_gamma   90.00
#
_symmetry.space_group_name_H-M   'P 1'
#
loop_
_entity.id
_entity.type
_entity.pdbx_description
1 polymer ?
#
loop_
_entity_poly.entity_id
_entity_poly.type
_entity_poly.pdbx_seq_one_letter_code
_entity_poly.pdbx_strand_id
1 'polypeptide(L)'
;MFTIPENIFWILAGPSFIAFLISTLGFTRISMKHIEKKMRDEGIHEPLWDKGIGIRVTMYGKVIRRQKHAQATIVNDEAILRHARPIDLVLARAMHYSLIIMMIFATYGYFAYDLGERLLNLYWISK
;
A
#
# COMPACT_ATOMS: atom_id res chain seq x y z
N MET A 1 -27.99 -8.28 4.88
CA MET A 1 -26.75 -7.67 4.37
C MET A 1 -26.85 -7.67 2.86
N PHE A 2 -26.62 -6.53 2.19
CA PHE A 2 -26.61 -6.52 0.72
C PHE A 2 -25.34 -7.21 0.25
N THR A 3 -25.47 -8.38 -0.38
CA THR A 3 -24.36 -9.16 -0.91
C THR A 3 -24.30 -8.97 -2.41
N ILE A 4 -23.20 -8.37 -2.88
CA ILE A 4 -22.85 -8.36 -4.30
C ILE A 4 -22.74 -9.82 -4.79
N PRO A 5 -23.20 -10.16 -5.99
CA PRO A 5 -22.94 -11.46 -6.59
C PRO A 5 -21.44 -11.79 -6.61
N GLU A 6 -21.07 -13.01 -6.24
CA GLU A 6 -19.67 -13.41 -6.05
C GLU A 6 -18.80 -13.16 -7.31
N ASN A 7 -19.34 -13.46 -8.49
CA ASN A 7 -18.69 -13.19 -9.76
C ASN A 7 -18.38 -11.69 -9.96
N ILE A 8 -19.32 -10.81 -9.62
CA ILE A 8 -19.14 -9.36 -9.71
C ILE A 8 -18.09 -8.90 -8.68
N PHE A 9 -18.12 -9.47 -7.47
CA PHE A 9 -17.11 -9.18 -6.45
C PHE A 9 -15.70 -9.51 -6.95
N TRP A 10 -15.47 -10.70 -7.51
CA TRP A 10 -14.15 -11.08 -8.01
C TRP A 10 -13.69 -10.25 -9.22
N ILE A 11 -14.60 -9.86 -10.11
CA ILE A 11 -14.31 -8.96 -11.24
C ILE A 11 -13.81 -7.59 -10.75
N LEU A 12 -14.32 -7.10 -9.62
CA LEU A 12 -13.91 -5.82 -9.05
C LEU A 12 -12.66 -5.95 -8.15
N ALA A 13 -12.63 -6.98 -7.30
CA ALA A 13 -11.56 -7.20 -6.33
C ALA A 13 -10.26 -7.64 -7.02
N GLY A 14 -10.31 -8.60 -7.95
CA GLY A 14 -9.13 -9.18 -8.59
C GLY A 14 -8.20 -8.13 -9.23
N PRO A 15 -8.70 -7.21 -10.07
CA PRO A 15 -7.90 -6.13 -10.63
C PRO A 15 -7.27 -5.21 -9.59
N SER A 16 -7.92 -4.99 -8.44
CA SER A 16 -7.36 -4.14 -7.37
C SER A 16 -6.10 -4.74 -6.73
N PHE A 17 -6.06 -6.07 -6.54
CA PHE A 17 -4.88 -6.78 -6.07
C PHE A 17 -3.74 -6.69 -7.08
N ILE A 18 -4.03 -6.91 -8.37
CA ILE A 18 -3.02 -6.81 -9.44
C ILE A 18 -2.47 -5.38 -9.52
N ALA A 19 -3.35 -4.37 -9.46
CA ALA A 19 -2.96 -2.97 -9.46
C ALA A 19 -2.06 -2.62 -8.26
N PHE A 20 -2.36 -3.16 -7.07
CA PHE A 20 -1.52 -3.00 -5.88
C PHE A 20 -0.13 -3.63 -6.06
N LEU A 21 -0.05 -4.84 -6.60
CA LEU A 21 1.23 -5.50 -6.84
C LEU A 21 2.08 -4.73 -7.86
N ILE A 22 1.50 -4.36 -9.00
CA ILE A 22 2.21 -3.63 -10.06
C ILE A 22 2.69 -2.27 -9.55
N SER A 23 1.83 -1.53 -8.86
CA SER A 23 2.18 -0.20 -8.35
C SER A 23 3.23 -0.26 -7.23
N THR A 24 3.17 -1.27 -6.35
CA THR A 24 4.17 -1.47 -5.29
C THR A 24 5.53 -1.83 -5.89
N LEU A 25 5.57 -2.76 -6.84
CA LEU A 25 6.81 -3.13 -7.54
C LEU A 25 7.36 -1.95 -8.33
N GLY A 26 6.50 -1.21 -9.05
CA GLY A 26 6.87 -0.03 -9.81
C GLY A 26 7.46 1.06 -8.90
N PHE A 27 6.79 1.41 -7.81
CA PHE A 27 7.27 2.42 -6.87
C PHE A 27 8.61 2.00 -6.23
N THR A 28 8.75 0.74 -5.82
CA THR A 28 9.99 0.23 -5.22
C THR A 28 11.15 0.24 -6.21
N ARG A 29 10.93 -0.25 -7.44
CA ARG A 29 12.01 -0.41 -8.44
C ARG A 29 12.37 0.88 -9.16
N ILE A 30 11.41 1.79 -9.37
CA ILE A 30 11.59 3.02 -10.16
C ILE A 30 11.84 4.22 -9.26
N SER A 31 11.01 4.41 -8.23
CA SER A 31 11.08 5.60 -7.36
C SER A 31 12.06 5.42 -6.22
N MET A 32 11.86 4.41 -5.37
CA MET A 32 12.72 4.22 -4.20
C MET A 32 14.17 3.94 -4.60
N LYS A 33 14.40 3.02 -5.55
CA LYS A 33 15.76 2.74 -6.05
C LYS A 33 16.47 4.00 -6.58
N HIS A 34 15.73 4.91 -7.23
CA HIS A 34 16.27 6.18 -7.71
C HIS A 34 16.62 7.12 -6.55
N ILE A 35 15.67 7.33 -5.64
CA ILE A 35 15.83 8.23 -4.49
C ILE A 35 16.96 7.74 -3.58
N GLU A 36 16.96 6.45 -3.20
CA GLU A 36 18.01 5.86 -2.37
C GLU A 36 19.38 5.93 -3.04
N LYS A 37 19.47 5.79 -4.38
CA LYS A 37 20.74 5.96 -5.09
C LYS A 37 21.27 7.39 -4.92
N LYS A 38 20.44 8.40 -5.17
CA LYS A 38 20.84 9.81 -5.01
C LYS A 38 21.16 10.17 -3.55
N MET A 39 20.40 9.62 -2.59
CA MET A 39 20.69 9.80 -1.17
C MET A 39 22.06 9.21 -0.80
N ARG A 40 22.39 8.02 -1.31
CA ARG A 40 23.72 7.41 -1.10
C ARG A 40 24.85 8.22 -1.71
N ASP A 41 24.62 8.86 -2.86
CA ASP A 41 25.60 9.77 -3.47
C ASP A 41 25.88 11.00 -2.57
N GLU A 42 24.93 11.40 -1.72
CA GLU A 42 25.08 12.44 -0.69
C GLU A 42 25.62 11.91 0.66
N GLY A 43 25.97 10.62 0.74
CA GLY A 43 26.38 9.95 1.97
C GLY A 43 25.22 9.61 2.92
N ILE A 44 23.98 9.91 2.55
CA ILE A 44 22.77 9.62 3.34
C ILE A 44 22.33 8.18 3.05
N HIS A 45 22.46 7.31 4.05
CA HIS A 45 22.10 5.91 3.90
C HIS A 45 20.62 5.67 4.23
N GLU A 46 20.03 4.65 3.59
CA GLU A 46 18.69 4.21 3.95
C GLU A 46 18.59 3.73 5.42
N PRO A 47 17.39 3.76 6.02
CA PRO A 47 17.22 3.36 7.41
C PRO A 47 17.59 1.90 7.63
N LEU A 48 18.52 1.64 8.57
CA LEU A 48 19.06 0.30 8.84
C LEU A 48 18.01 -0.67 9.41
N TRP A 49 16.98 -0.16 10.09
CA TRP A 49 15.93 -0.96 10.72
C TRP A 49 14.98 -1.63 9.73
N ASP A 50 14.97 -1.22 8.46
CA ASP A 50 14.09 -1.76 7.42
C ASP A 50 14.86 -2.55 6.35
N LYS A 51 15.97 -3.19 6.72
CA LYS A 51 16.72 -4.08 5.81
C LYS A 51 15.93 -5.37 5.54
N GLY A 52 14.91 -5.29 4.69
CA GLY A 52 14.20 -6.44 4.12
C GLY A 52 12.72 -6.57 4.49
N ILE A 53 12.21 -5.81 5.45
CA ILE A 53 10.79 -5.87 5.86
C ILE A 53 9.90 -5.07 4.89
N GLY A 54 10.44 -3.98 4.33
CA GLY A 54 9.76 -3.16 3.32
C GLY A 54 8.77 -2.15 3.90
N ILE A 55 8.82 -1.90 5.21
CA ILE A 55 7.96 -0.91 5.87
C ILE A 55 8.27 0.50 5.33
N ARG A 56 9.54 0.78 5.00
CA ARG A 56 9.97 2.08 4.46
C ARG A 56 9.32 2.41 3.13
N VAL A 57 8.84 1.40 2.37
CA VAL A 57 8.11 1.62 1.11
C VAL A 57 6.89 2.50 1.35
N THR A 58 6.09 2.16 2.37
CA THR A 58 4.90 2.92 2.73
C THR A 58 5.25 4.30 3.30
N MET A 59 6.36 4.41 4.04
CA MET A 59 6.84 5.69 4.59
C MET A 59 7.30 6.65 3.48
N TYR A 60 8.12 6.17 2.53
CA TYR A 60 8.55 6.96 1.37
C TYR A 60 7.33 7.44 0.57
N GLY A 61 6.37 6.53 0.31
CA GLY A 61 5.12 6.89 -0.36
C GLY A 61 4.32 7.97 0.40
N LYS A 62 4.26 7.89 1.73
CA LYS A 62 3.60 8.90 2.58
C LYS A 62 4.30 10.25 2.53
N VAL A 63 5.63 10.28 2.65
CA VAL A 63 6.43 11.51 2.60
C VAL A 63 6.26 12.20 1.25
N ILE A 64 6.46 11.45 0.15
CA ILE A 64 6.31 11.97 -1.22
C ILE A 64 4.89 12.50 -1.43
N ARG A 65 3.85 11.78 -1.00
CA ARG A 65 2.48 12.28 -1.14
C ARG A 65 2.18 13.53 -0.32
N ARG A 66 2.78 13.65 0.86
CA ARG A 66 2.60 14.82 1.73
C ARG A 66 3.26 16.07 1.16
N GLN A 67 4.30 15.92 0.33
CA GLN A 67 5.05 17.02 -0.31
C GLN A 67 5.61 18.04 0.71
N LYS A 68 5.67 17.68 1.99
CA LYS A 68 6.16 18.51 3.09
C LYS A 68 6.97 17.63 4.04
N HIS A 69 8.07 18.17 4.56
CA HIS A 69 8.83 17.53 5.63
C HIS A 69 8.04 17.59 6.94
N ALA A 70 8.15 16.56 7.77
CA ALA A 70 7.63 16.58 9.13
C ALA A 70 8.79 16.32 10.10
N GLN A 71 8.78 17.03 11.22
CA GLN A 71 9.88 17.02 12.20
C GLN A 71 10.05 15.68 12.93
N ALA A 72 9.01 14.83 12.94
CA ALA A 72 8.99 13.57 13.68
C ALA A 72 8.78 12.37 12.75
N THR A 73 9.68 12.15 11.80
CA THR A 73 9.65 10.96 10.94
C THR A 73 10.89 10.10 11.13
N ILE A 74 10.68 8.79 10.99
CA ILE A 74 11.71 7.75 11.13
C ILE A 74 12.60 7.67 9.85
N VAL A 75 12.25 8.44 8.82
CA VAL A 75 12.95 8.53 7.54
C VAL A 75 13.36 9.98 7.30
N ASN A 76 14.45 10.20 6.56
CA ASN A 76 14.89 11.56 6.24
C ASN A 76 13.99 12.18 5.16
N ASP A 77 12.92 12.86 5.59
CA ASP A 77 11.93 13.45 4.71
C ASP A 77 12.52 14.47 3.74
N GLU A 78 13.47 15.28 4.21
CA GLU A 78 14.07 16.35 3.42
C GLU A 78 14.87 15.78 2.25
N ALA A 79 15.70 14.78 2.53
CA ALA A 79 16.48 14.09 1.50
C ALA A 79 15.57 13.36 0.49
N ILE A 80 14.49 12.72 0.96
CA ILE A 80 13.51 12.05 0.08
C ILE A 80 12.85 13.06 -0.86
N LEU A 81 12.37 14.20 -0.33
CA LEU A 81 11.67 15.22 -1.11
C LEU A 81 12.59 15.95 -2.09
N ARG A 82 13.85 16.18 -1.71
CA ARG A 82 14.87 16.80 -2.58
C ARG A 82 15.12 16.01 -3.85
N HIS A 83 15.06 14.68 -3.77
CA HIS A 83 15.33 13.77 -4.88
C HIS A 83 14.08 13.22 -5.57
N ALA A 84 12.89 13.51 -5.04
CA ALA A 84 11.63 13.05 -5.58
C ALA A 84 11.31 13.75 -6.91
N ARG A 85 10.86 12.97 -7.89
CA ARG A 85 10.39 13.45 -9.20
C ARG A 85 8.86 13.47 -9.26
N PRO A 86 8.25 14.20 -10.21
CA PRO A 86 6.80 14.17 -10.41
C PRO A 86 6.23 12.76 -10.64
N ILE A 87 6.96 11.90 -11.35
CA ILE A 87 6.57 10.49 -11.57
C ILE A 87 6.50 9.69 -10.26
N ASP A 88 7.36 10.01 -9.29
CA ASP A 88 7.39 9.31 -8.00
C ASP A 88 6.15 9.63 -7.16
N LEU A 89 5.58 10.84 -7.33
CA LEU A 89 4.30 11.20 -6.74
C LEU A 89 3.13 10.41 -7.36
N VAL A 90 3.15 10.21 -8.69
CA VAL A 90 2.12 9.41 -9.38
C VAL A 90 2.20 7.95 -8.91
N LEU A 91 3.40 7.36 -8.88
CA LEU A 91 3.62 5.99 -8.41
C LEU A 91 3.23 5.83 -6.93
N ALA A 92 3.58 6.78 -6.07
CA ALA A 92 3.19 6.76 -4.65
C ALA A 92 1.67 6.83 -4.44
N ARG A 93 0.96 7.63 -5.24
CA ARG A 93 -0.50 7.71 -5.22
C ARG A 93 -1.15 6.43 -5.73
N ALA A 94 -0.66 5.89 -6.85
CA ALA A 94 -1.14 4.64 -7.41
C ALA A 94 -0.99 3.48 -6.41
N MET A 95 0.17 3.36 -5.76
CA MET A 95 0.44 2.37 -4.72
C MET A 95 -0.51 2.53 -3.52
N HIS A 96 -0.71 3.75 -3.04
CA HIS A 96 -1.54 3.96 -1.86
C HIS A 96 -3.04 3.75 -2.13
N TYR A 97 -3.55 4.28 -3.25
CA TYR A 97 -4.97 4.15 -3.56
C TYR A 97 -5.32 2.70 -3.92
N SER A 98 -4.46 1.99 -4.66
CA SER A 98 -4.67 0.57 -4.90
C SER A 98 -4.65 -0.26 -3.61
N LEU A 99 -3.76 0.04 -2.65
CA LEU A 99 -3.79 -0.58 -1.33
C LEU A 99 -5.11 -0.32 -0.60
N ILE A 100 -5.60 0.93 -0.56
CA ILE A 100 -6.87 1.24 0.11
C ILE A 100 -8.03 0.50 -0.55
N ILE A 101 -8.12 0.51 -1.88
CA ILE A 101 -9.18 -0.18 -2.63
C ILE A 101 -9.15 -1.69 -2.34
N MET A 102 -7.96 -2.28 -2.39
CA MET A 102 -7.76 -3.70 -2.05
C MET A 102 -8.20 -4.00 -0.61
N MET A 103 -7.88 -3.13 0.35
CA MET A 103 -8.30 -3.30 1.76
C MET A 103 -9.81 -3.16 1.95
N ILE A 104 -10.47 -2.27 1.19
CA ILE A 104 -11.93 -2.15 1.20
C ILE A 104 -12.57 -3.46 0.71
N PHE A 105 -12.11 -4.01 -0.41
CA PHE A 105 -12.62 -5.28 -0.94
C PHE A 105 -12.34 -6.46 0.00
N ALA A 106 -11.14 -6.52 0.59
CA ALA A 106 -10.80 -7.56 1.56
C ALA A 106 -11.69 -7.50 2.81
N THR A 107 -11.90 -6.29 3.35
CA THR A 107 -12.76 -6.07 4.52
C THR A 107 -14.21 -6.43 4.21
N TYR A 108 -14.74 -5.92 3.09
CA TYR A 108 -16.08 -6.25 2.63
C TYR A 108 -16.23 -7.77 2.44
N GLY A 109 -15.27 -8.42 1.79
CA GLY A 109 -15.30 -9.86 1.54
C GLY A 109 -15.37 -10.69 2.82
N TYR A 110 -14.57 -10.32 3.83
CA TYR A 110 -14.59 -10.96 5.15
C TYR A 110 -15.97 -10.86 5.82
N PHE A 111 -16.56 -9.67 5.85
CA PHE A 111 -17.86 -9.48 6.50
C PHE A 111 -19.02 -10.07 5.69
N ALA A 112 -18.97 -9.98 4.36
CA ALA A 112 -20.08 -10.35 3.47
C ALA A 112 -20.18 -11.85 3.21
N TYR A 113 -19.05 -12.54 3.11
CA TYR A 113 -19.01 -13.96 2.73
C TYR A 113 -18.55 -14.86 3.88
N ASP A 114 -17.45 -14.55 4.59
CA ASP A 114 -16.92 -15.43 5.65
C ASP A 114 -17.72 -15.32 6.97
N LEU A 115 -17.92 -14.11 7.50
CA LEU A 115 -18.62 -13.95 8.77
C LEU A 115 -20.10 -14.36 8.70
N GLY A 116 -20.76 -14.06 7.57
CA GLY A 116 -22.16 -14.43 7.33
C GLY A 116 -22.38 -15.94 7.37
N GLU A 117 -21.51 -16.72 6.72
CA GLU A 117 -21.58 -18.19 6.73
C GLU A 117 -21.30 -18.78 8.12
N ARG A 118 -20.32 -18.24 8.84
CA ARG A 118 -20.00 -18.72 10.20
C ARG A 118 -21.18 -18.54 11.17
N LEU A 119 -21.88 -17.41 11.09
CA LEU A 119 -23.07 -17.15 11.92
C LEU A 119 -24.23 -18.10 11.59
N LEU A 120 -24.45 -18.39 10.30
CA LEU A 120 -25.46 -19.37 9.87
C LEU A 120 -25.13 -20.78 10.39
N ASN A 121 -23.88 -21.22 10.27
CA ASN A 121 -23.47 -22.54 10.76
C ASN A 121 -23.59 -22.68 12.27
N LEU A 122 -23.24 -21.64 13.04
CA LEU A 122 -23.41 -21.65 14.50
C LEU A 122 -24.89 -21.74 14.91
N TYR A 123 -25.78 -21.04 14.19
CA TYR A 123 -27.22 -21.14 14.43
C TYR A 123 -27.74 -22.57 14.25
N TRP A 124 -27.32 -23.27 13.19
CA TRP A 124 -27.71 -24.66 12.93
C TRP A 124 -27.10 -25.67 13.91
N ILE A 125 -25.90 -25.43 14.42
CA ILE A 125 -25.28 -26.30 15.46
C ILE A 125 -25.96 -26.10 16.82
N SER A 126 -26.52 -24.92 17.08
CA SER A 126 -27.23 -24.60 18.34
C SER A 126 -28.68 -25.07 18.40
N LYS A 127 -29.22 -25.59 17.30
CA LYS A 127 -30.57 -26.15 17.17
C LYS A 127 -30.52 -27.67 17.13
#